data_AF-A0A9D8KX15-F1
#
_entry.id   AF-A0A9D8KX15-F1
#
_cell.length_a   1.000
_cell.length_b   1.000
_cell.length_c   1.000
_cell.angle_alpha   90.00
_cell.angle_beta   90.00
_cell.angle_gamma   90.00
#
_symmetry.space_group_name_H-M   'P 1'
#
loop_
_entity.id
_entity.type
_entity.pdbx_description
1 polymer ?
#
loop_
_entity_poly.entity_id
_entity_poly.type
_entity_poly.pdbx_seq_one_letter_code
_entity_poly.pdbx_strand_id
1 'polypeptide(L)'
;MTIQDQSIRQSYLEKGELHFSRLTPLHQSSIAGMAQTFSTESLKLQQYLVSQRLIARRQPITAYLMAHANARVAIESSCADTETLSFVVLDIEDCARKCGLRTLPADTRCESIFLDLLAMAAPRAQFASDEQRHDYYLSLVRSVLRAVGAVALFGSVLLSGRQFLDAYRLNQESEALGAETALARQRYDEIVRTFPPIPTSNESLRAVINRYAELERSSGSPAYLYREISRALDSAASVELDGIEWKSGALELSRIPVNADAARNAPLAADQESAIVRGTLRLGPDSNPRQVLAAFNRLVDALKSNPKLTVEVLLQPFDVESGKALKGADADLEENQPRPFKVQIRRAIGS
;
A
#
# COMPACT_ATOMS: atom_id res chain seq x y z
N MET A 1 -44.34 1.31 -56.29
CA MET A 1 -45.40 1.49 -55.29
C MET A 1 -45.43 0.25 -54.42
N THR A 2 -45.51 0.44 -53.11
CA THR A 2 -45.43 -0.64 -52.11
C THR A 2 -46.47 -0.42 -51.02
N ILE A 3 -47.02 -1.49 -50.46
CA ILE A 3 -47.99 -1.39 -49.36
C ILE A 3 -47.24 -1.35 -48.02
N GLN A 4 -47.63 -0.40 -47.17
CA GLN A 4 -47.15 -0.23 -45.81
C GLN A 4 -48.36 -0.03 -44.90
N ASP A 5 -48.64 -1.02 -44.06
CA ASP A 5 -49.76 -1.09 -43.14
C ASP A 5 -51.09 -0.80 -43.83
N GLN A 6 -51.73 0.33 -43.55
CA GLN A 6 -52.98 0.78 -44.17
C GLN A 6 -52.75 1.90 -45.19
N SER A 7 -51.60 1.90 -45.86
CA SER A 7 -51.24 2.92 -46.82
C SER A 7 -50.44 2.36 -48.00
N ILE A 8 -50.49 3.08 -49.12
CA ILE A 8 -49.65 2.83 -50.27
C ILE A 8 -48.56 3.90 -50.29
N ARG A 9 -47.31 3.46 -50.24
CA ARG A 9 -46.17 4.30 -50.52
C ARG A 9 -45.92 4.38 -52.02
N GLN A 10 -45.86 5.62 -52.48
CA GLN A 10 -45.58 5.98 -53.86
C GLN A 10 -44.26 6.72 -53.88
N SER A 11 -43.32 6.24 -54.68
CA SER A 11 -41.98 6.79 -54.76
C SER A 11 -41.59 6.93 -56.23
N TYR A 12 -41.16 8.12 -56.63
CA TYR A 12 -40.65 8.39 -57.96
C TYR A 12 -39.12 8.47 -57.87
N LEU A 13 -38.47 7.63 -58.67
CA LEU A 13 -37.02 7.55 -58.76
C LEU A 13 -36.58 7.95 -60.17
N GLU A 14 -35.59 8.82 -60.25
CA GLU A 14 -34.93 9.19 -61.50
C GLU A 14 -33.45 8.87 -61.38
N LYS A 15 -32.90 8.07 -62.31
CA LYS A 15 -31.50 7.60 -62.28
C LYS A 15 -31.06 6.96 -60.95
N GLY A 16 -32.00 6.36 -60.22
CA GLY A 16 -31.76 5.73 -58.92
C GLY A 16 -31.85 6.67 -57.72
N GLU A 17 -32.04 7.97 -57.93
CA GLU A 17 -32.26 8.94 -56.86
C GLU A 17 -33.75 9.13 -56.57
N LEU A 18 -34.11 9.20 -55.29
CA LEU A 18 -35.48 9.43 -54.87
C LEU A 18 -35.80 10.93 -54.95
N HIS A 19 -36.67 11.32 -55.89
CA HIS A 19 -37.10 12.72 -56.03
C HIS A 19 -38.35 13.03 -55.22
N PHE A 20 -39.25 12.06 -55.10
CA PHE A 20 -40.54 12.26 -54.48
C PHE A 20 -41.02 10.97 -53.80
N SER A 21 -41.56 11.09 -52.59
CA SER A 21 -42.28 10.01 -51.93
C SER A 21 -43.50 10.55 -51.19
N ARG A 22 -44.64 9.89 -51.32
CA ARG A 22 -45.84 10.16 -50.53
C ARG A 22 -46.51 8.88 -50.05
N LEU A 23 -47.33 9.03 -49.02
CA LEU A 23 -48.22 8.00 -48.52
C LEU A 23 -49.66 8.39 -48.85
N THR A 24 -50.40 7.45 -49.46
CA THR A 24 -51.85 7.58 -49.65
C THR A 24 -52.54 6.54 -48.78
N PRO A 25 -53.58 6.91 -47.99
CA PRO A 25 -54.33 5.93 -47.21
C PRO A 25 -54.99 4.88 -48.10
N LEU A 26 -54.96 3.63 -47.64
CA LEU A 26 -55.63 2.50 -48.27
C LEU A 26 -56.90 2.20 -47.48
N HIS A 27 -58.05 2.64 -47.97
CA HIS A 27 -59.34 2.47 -47.28
C HIS A 27 -59.89 1.05 -47.35
N GLN A 28 -59.53 0.29 -48.40
CA GLN A 28 -59.98 -1.08 -48.63
C GLN A 28 -58.78 -2.02 -48.66
N SER A 29 -58.66 -2.87 -47.65
CA SER A 29 -57.60 -3.90 -47.55
C SER A 29 -57.88 -5.15 -48.37
N SER A 30 -58.97 -5.20 -49.14
CA SER A 30 -59.25 -6.32 -50.04
C SER A 30 -58.31 -6.30 -51.24
N ILE A 31 -57.99 -7.48 -51.78
CA ILE A 31 -57.10 -7.62 -52.95
C ILE A 31 -57.59 -6.78 -54.14
N ALA A 32 -58.91 -6.78 -54.42
CA ALA A 32 -59.50 -5.97 -55.48
C ALA A 32 -59.44 -4.46 -55.17
N GLY A 33 -59.70 -4.06 -53.91
CA GLY A 33 -59.59 -2.67 -53.48
C GLY A 33 -58.16 -2.13 -53.60
N MET A 34 -57.17 -2.95 -53.24
CA MET A 34 -55.75 -2.63 -53.42
C MET A 34 -55.40 -2.44 -54.90
N ALA A 35 -55.83 -3.35 -55.77
CA ALA A 35 -55.60 -3.25 -57.22
C ALA A 35 -56.23 -1.97 -57.83
N GLN A 36 -57.47 -1.65 -57.46
CA GLN A 36 -58.14 -0.44 -57.91
C GLN A 36 -57.44 0.83 -57.40
N THR A 37 -56.98 0.81 -56.15
CA THR A 37 -56.25 1.94 -55.55
C THR A 37 -54.92 2.13 -56.27
N PHE A 38 -54.19 1.05 -56.57
CA PHE A 38 -52.95 1.13 -57.35
C PHE A 38 -53.14 1.76 -58.73
N SER A 39 -54.17 1.33 -59.46
CA SER A 39 -54.51 1.90 -60.77
C SER A 39 -54.81 3.40 -60.69
N THR A 40 -55.74 3.77 -59.81
CA THR A 40 -56.20 5.15 -59.63
C THR A 40 -55.06 6.08 -59.18
N GLU A 41 -54.25 5.62 -58.24
CA GLU A 41 -53.16 6.40 -57.68
C GLU A 41 -51.96 6.54 -58.62
N SER A 42 -51.69 5.53 -59.44
CA SER A 42 -50.64 5.61 -60.47
C SER A 42 -50.97 6.67 -61.51
N LEU A 43 -52.24 6.73 -61.95
CA LEU A 43 -52.69 7.75 -62.89
C LEU A 43 -52.56 9.15 -62.29
N LYS A 44 -53.01 9.35 -61.04
CA LYS A 44 -52.86 10.63 -60.34
C LYS A 44 -51.40 11.03 -60.18
N LEU A 45 -50.52 10.07 -59.87
CA LEU A 45 -49.09 10.34 -59.74
C LEU A 45 -48.49 10.75 -61.09
N GLN A 46 -48.82 10.06 -62.18
CA GLN A 46 -48.35 10.41 -63.52
C GLN A 46 -48.78 11.83 -63.91
N GLN A 47 -50.04 12.19 -63.67
CA GLN A 47 -50.55 13.54 -63.92
C GLN A 47 -49.85 14.60 -63.08
N TYR A 48 -49.54 14.28 -61.81
CA TYR A 48 -48.79 15.15 -60.91
C TYR A 48 -47.34 15.35 -61.38
N LEU A 49 -46.66 14.28 -61.83
CA LEU A 49 -45.30 14.39 -62.36
C LEU A 49 -45.26 15.25 -63.64
N VAL A 50 -46.27 15.13 -64.51
CA VAL A 50 -46.42 16.00 -65.70
C VAL A 50 -46.69 17.45 -65.29
N SER A 51 -47.57 17.68 -64.31
CA SER A 51 -47.93 19.06 -63.89
C SER A 51 -46.75 19.78 -63.23
N GLN A 52 -45.92 19.05 -62.46
CA GLN A 52 -44.69 19.55 -61.88
C GLN A 52 -43.51 19.64 -62.86
N ARG A 53 -43.72 19.29 -64.14
CA ARG A 53 -42.69 19.28 -65.19
C ARG A 53 -41.50 18.36 -64.86
N LEU A 54 -41.72 17.32 -64.05
CA LEU A 54 -40.72 16.28 -63.74
C LEU A 54 -40.61 15.25 -64.88
N ILE A 55 -41.69 15.08 -65.67
CA ILE A 55 -41.70 14.26 -66.88
C ILE A 55 -42.38 15.02 -68.03
N ALA A 56 -42.03 14.69 -69.27
CA ALA A 56 -42.71 15.28 -70.44
C ALA A 56 -44.13 14.71 -70.61
N ARG A 57 -45.04 15.47 -71.23
CA ARG A 57 -46.47 15.11 -71.38
C ARG A 57 -46.73 13.73 -72.03
N ARG A 58 -45.82 13.26 -72.88
CA ARG A 58 -45.90 11.95 -73.56
C ARG A 58 -44.73 11.04 -73.24
N GLN A 59 -44.00 11.31 -72.16
CA GLN A 59 -42.91 10.44 -71.75
C GLN A 59 -43.49 9.18 -71.12
N PRO A 60 -43.19 7.98 -71.64
CA PRO A 60 -43.65 6.74 -71.03
C PRO A 60 -42.96 6.55 -69.67
N ILE A 61 -43.75 6.17 -68.66
CA ILE A 61 -43.25 5.82 -67.33
C ILE A 61 -43.72 4.42 -66.95
N THR A 62 -42.90 3.69 -66.22
CA THR A 62 -43.22 2.36 -65.72
C THR A 62 -43.45 2.40 -64.22
N ALA A 63 -44.65 2.01 -63.79
CA ALA A 63 -45.03 1.83 -62.41
C ALA A 63 -44.69 0.40 -61.97
N TYR A 64 -43.64 0.27 -61.17
CA TYR A 64 -43.33 -1.00 -60.50
C TYR A 64 -44.22 -1.17 -59.27
N LEU A 65 -45.03 -2.21 -59.22
CA LEU A 65 -45.90 -2.52 -58.08
C LEU A 65 -45.37 -3.75 -57.38
N MET A 66 -45.06 -3.64 -56.09
CA MET A 66 -44.65 -4.78 -55.29
C MET A 66 -45.89 -5.38 -54.66
N ALA A 67 -46.16 -6.65 -54.95
CA ALA A 67 -47.31 -7.35 -54.40
C ALA A 67 -47.05 -8.85 -54.24
N HIS A 68 -47.83 -9.49 -53.35
CA HIS A 68 -47.79 -10.93 -53.19
C HIS A 68 -48.49 -11.63 -54.36
N ALA A 69 -48.07 -12.86 -54.68
CA ALA A 69 -48.56 -13.62 -55.84
C ALA A 69 -50.11 -13.75 -55.89
N ASN A 70 -50.77 -13.84 -54.73
CA ASN A 70 -52.23 -13.90 -54.61
C ASN A 70 -52.96 -12.66 -55.15
N ALA A 71 -52.33 -11.48 -55.13
CA ALA A 71 -52.92 -10.23 -55.57
C ALA A 71 -52.61 -9.92 -57.04
N ARG A 72 -51.70 -10.67 -57.66
CA ARG A 72 -51.19 -10.42 -59.02
C ARG A 72 -52.30 -10.35 -60.06
N VAL A 73 -53.19 -11.34 -60.09
CA VAL A 73 -54.28 -11.41 -61.09
C VAL A 73 -55.23 -10.22 -60.97
N ALA A 74 -55.57 -9.82 -59.74
CA ALA A 74 -56.41 -8.66 -59.52
C ALA A 74 -55.73 -7.36 -59.98
N ILE A 75 -54.43 -7.20 -59.70
CA ILE A 75 -53.65 -6.04 -60.12
C ILE A 75 -53.56 -5.97 -61.65
N GLU A 76 -53.22 -7.07 -62.31
CA GLU A 76 -53.16 -7.16 -63.78
C GLU A 76 -54.52 -6.86 -64.42
N SER A 77 -55.64 -7.21 -63.75
CA SER A 77 -56.98 -6.88 -64.24
C SER A 77 -57.38 -5.41 -64.08
N SER A 78 -56.93 -4.74 -63.02
CA SER A 78 -57.29 -3.33 -62.72
C SER A 78 -56.30 -2.30 -63.27
N CYS A 79 -55.05 -2.70 -63.51
CA CYS A 79 -53.96 -1.86 -63.99
C CYS A 79 -53.69 -2.15 -65.46
N ALA A 80 -54.48 -1.54 -66.35
CA ALA A 80 -54.27 -1.65 -67.79
C ALA A 80 -53.20 -0.66 -68.29
N ASP A 81 -52.27 -1.14 -69.11
CA ASP A 81 -51.24 -0.32 -69.72
C ASP A 81 -51.84 0.74 -70.68
N THR A 82 -51.26 1.93 -70.67
CA THR A 82 -51.60 3.05 -71.54
C THR A 82 -50.31 3.52 -72.24
N GLU A 83 -50.43 4.30 -73.33
CA GLU A 83 -49.26 4.82 -74.09
C GLU A 83 -48.18 5.50 -73.22
N THR A 84 -48.58 6.14 -72.13
CA THR A 84 -47.68 6.87 -71.24
C THR A 84 -47.42 6.18 -69.90
N LEU A 85 -48.15 5.11 -69.55
CA LEU A 85 -48.08 4.46 -68.25
C LEU A 85 -48.15 2.95 -68.41
N SER A 86 -47.06 2.28 -68.06
CA SER A 86 -46.96 0.81 -68.04
C SER A 86 -46.87 0.30 -66.61
N PHE A 87 -47.38 -0.90 -66.35
CA PHE A 87 -47.39 -1.52 -65.03
C PHE A 87 -46.53 -2.79 -65.03
N VAL A 88 -45.66 -2.92 -64.03
CA VAL A 88 -44.85 -4.13 -63.81
C VAL A 88 -45.08 -4.60 -62.39
N VAL A 89 -45.64 -5.80 -62.24
CA VAL A 89 -45.86 -6.43 -60.93
C VAL A 89 -44.63 -7.25 -60.55
N LEU A 90 -44.02 -6.88 -59.43
CA LEU A 90 -42.91 -7.60 -58.81
C LEU A 90 -43.46 -8.45 -57.65
N ASP A 91 -43.13 -9.74 -57.66
CA ASP A 91 -43.49 -10.64 -56.57
C ASP A 91 -42.65 -10.30 -55.34
N ILE A 92 -43.34 -10.05 -54.23
CA ILE A 92 -42.73 -9.74 -52.95
C ILE A 92 -41.84 -10.88 -52.44
N GLU A 93 -42.20 -12.14 -52.70
CA GLU A 93 -41.40 -13.28 -52.28
C GLU A 93 -40.07 -13.35 -53.03
N ASP A 94 -40.10 -13.12 -54.34
CA ASP A 94 -38.90 -13.09 -55.18
C ASP A 94 -37.99 -11.93 -54.78
N CYS A 95 -38.58 -10.76 -54.49
CA CYS A 95 -37.85 -9.62 -53.96
C CYS A 95 -37.22 -9.92 -52.59
N ALA A 96 -37.97 -10.54 -51.67
CA ALA A 96 -37.47 -10.93 -50.36
C ALA A 96 -36.29 -11.93 -50.46
N ARG A 97 -36.39 -12.94 -51.34
CA ARG A 97 -35.30 -13.90 -51.59
C ARG A 97 -34.05 -13.21 -52.14
N LYS A 98 -34.21 -12.29 -53.10
CA LYS A 98 -33.09 -11.52 -53.66
C LYS A 98 -32.43 -10.61 -52.62
N CYS A 99 -33.20 -10.13 -51.64
CA CYS A 99 -32.67 -9.32 -50.53
C CYS A 99 -32.06 -10.17 -49.41
N GLY A 100 -32.17 -11.50 -49.45
CA GLY A 100 -31.61 -12.39 -48.44
C GLY A 100 -32.46 -12.53 -47.17
N LEU A 101 -33.76 -12.19 -47.22
CA LEU A 101 -34.65 -12.35 -46.07
C LEU A 101 -34.80 -13.82 -45.70
N ARG A 102 -34.56 -14.14 -44.41
CA ARG A 102 -34.78 -15.48 -43.86
C ARG A 102 -36.26 -15.83 -43.70
N THR A 103 -37.08 -14.83 -43.37
CA THR A 103 -38.52 -14.98 -43.17
C THR A 103 -39.26 -14.29 -44.31
N LEU A 104 -39.89 -15.08 -45.17
CA LEU A 104 -40.65 -14.58 -46.31
C LEU A 104 -41.92 -13.86 -45.81
N PRO A 105 -42.26 -12.69 -46.38
CA PRO A 105 -43.52 -12.01 -46.08
C PRO A 105 -44.71 -12.89 -46.49
N ALA A 106 -45.69 -13.05 -45.60
CA ALA A 106 -46.91 -13.83 -45.87
C ALA A 106 -48.01 -13.04 -46.61
N ASP A 107 -47.80 -11.74 -46.81
CA ASP A 107 -48.78 -10.81 -47.35
C ASP A 107 -48.07 -9.75 -48.21
N THR A 108 -48.84 -8.86 -48.82
CA THR A 108 -48.41 -7.77 -49.73
C THR A 108 -47.63 -6.65 -49.01
N ARG A 109 -47.49 -6.75 -47.68
CA ARG A 109 -46.83 -5.80 -46.79
C ARG A 109 -45.30 -5.85 -46.92
N CYS A 110 -44.69 -4.71 -47.25
CA CYS A 110 -43.28 -4.61 -47.65
C CYS A 110 -42.33 -4.16 -46.52
N GLU A 111 -42.83 -3.92 -45.31
CA GLU A 111 -42.08 -3.33 -44.19
C GLU A 111 -40.91 -4.20 -43.75
N SER A 112 -41.10 -5.51 -43.69
CA SER A 112 -40.04 -6.45 -43.32
C SER A 112 -38.85 -6.38 -44.28
N ILE A 113 -39.12 -6.28 -45.58
CA ILE A 113 -38.09 -6.12 -46.61
C ILE A 113 -37.34 -4.82 -46.42
N PHE A 114 -38.07 -3.71 -46.21
CA PHE A 114 -37.43 -2.40 -46.01
C PHE A 114 -36.60 -2.33 -44.73
N LEU A 115 -37.07 -2.94 -43.63
CA LEU A 115 -36.32 -2.98 -42.37
C LEU A 115 -35.04 -3.82 -42.49
N ASP A 116 -35.11 -4.94 -43.21
CA ASP A 116 -33.93 -5.78 -43.45
C ASP A 116 -32.91 -5.08 -44.36
N LEU A 117 -33.38 -4.44 -45.44
CA LEU A 117 -32.53 -3.60 -46.29
C LEU A 117 -31.91 -2.44 -45.51
N LEU A 118 -32.65 -1.82 -44.58
CA LEU A 118 -32.13 -0.76 -43.73
C LEU A 118 -31.04 -1.28 -42.78
N ALA A 119 -31.18 -2.51 -42.28
CA ALA A 119 -30.18 -3.15 -41.43
C ALA A 119 -28.91 -3.52 -42.21
N MET A 120 -29.04 -3.96 -43.47
CA MET A 120 -27.91 -4.34 -44.31
C MET A 120 -27.18 -3.13 -44.92
N ALA A 121 -27.93 -2.13 -45.38
CA ALA A 121 -27.42 -0.99 -46.13
C ALA A 121 -28.09 0.30 -45.64
N ALA A 122 -27.75 0.70 -44.40
CA ALA A 122 -28.26 1.93 -43.82
C ALA A 122 -27.89 3.15 -44.71
N PRO A 123 -28.88 3.95 -45.16
CA PRO A 123 -28.63 5.12 -45.99
C PRO A 123 -27.88 6.19 -45.19
N ARG A 124 -27.01 6.94 -45.87
CA ARG A 124 -26.29 8.07 -45.25
C ARG A 124 -27.20 9.26 -44.94
N ALA A 125 -28.30 9.39 -45.70
CA ALA A 125 -29.26 10.46 -45.50
C ALA A 125 -30.03 10.22 -44.20
N GLN A 126 -29.88 11.14 -43.24
CA GLN A 126 -30.62 11.14 -42.00
C GLN A 126 -31.66 12.26 -42.06
N PHE A 127 -32.94 11.87 -42.07
CA PHE A 127 -34.06 12.81 -42.13
C PHE A 127 -34.62 13.16 -40.74
N ALA A 128 -34.26 12.40 -39.71
CA ALA A 128 -34.69 12.69 -38.34
C ALA A 128 -33.87 13.83 -37.73
N SER A 129 -34.54 14.79 -37.11
CA SER A 129 -33.89 15.87 -36.35
C SER A 129 -33.18 15.33 -35.10
N ASP A 130 -32.29 16.12 -34.51
CA ASP A 130 -31.59 15.71 -33.29
C ASP A 130 -32.54 15.43 -32.12
N GLU A 131 -33.65 16.16 -32.03
CA GLU A 131 -34.71 15.91 -31.03
C GLU A 131 -35.32 14.51 -31.20
N GLN A 132 -35.65 14.12 -32.43
CA GLN A 132 -36.21 12.79 -32.72
C GLN A 132 -35.22 11.65 -32.48
N ARG A 133 -33.91 11.96 -32.47
CA ARG A 133 -32.84 10.98 -32.29
C ARG A 133 -32.35 10.88 -30.85
N HIS A 134 -32.79 11.76 -29.96
CA HIS A 134 -32.33 11.81 -28.58
C HIS A 134 -32.51 10.46 -27.87
N ASP A 135 -33.69 9.86 -27.98
CA ASP A 135 -34.00 8.57 -27.34
C ASP A 135 -33.16 7.42 -27.92
N TYR A 136 -32.85 7.48 -29.22
CA TYR A 136 -31.96 6.51 -29.85
C TYR A 136 -30.54 6.62 -29.25
N TYR A 137 -29.99 7.83 -29.15
CA TYR A 137 -28.67 8.03 -28.53
C TYR A 137 -28.65 7.61 -27.07
N LEU A 138 -29.72 7.90 -26.31
CA LEU A 138 -29.83 7.45 -24.93
C LEU A 138 -29.86 5.92 -24.83
N SER A 139 -30.55 5.24 -25.75
CA SER A 139 -30.57 3.78 -25.83
C SER A 139 -29.20 3.21 -26.18
N LEU A 140 -28.45 3.89 -27.05
CA LEU A 140 -27.10 3.50 -27.45
C LEU A 140 -26.12 3.64 -26.29
N VAL A 141 -26.11 4.79 -25.61
CA VAL A 141 -25.28 5.03 -24.41
C VAL A 141 -25.59 4.00 -23.33
N ARG A 142 -26.87 3.72 -23.07
CA ARG A 142 -27.28 2.69 -22.11
C ARG A 142 -26.77 1.31 -22.49
N SER A 143 -26.81 0.96 -23.78
CA SER A 143 -26.34 -0.34 -24.27
C SER A 143 -24.82 -0.46 -24.16
N VAL A 144 -24.08 0.59 -24.51
CA VAL A 144 -22.63 0.65 -24.34
C VAL A 144 -22.25 0.53 -22.86
N LEU A 145 -22.92 1.26 -21.98
CA LEU A 145 -22.64 1.21 -20.54
C LEU A 145 -22.88 -0.19 -19.97
N ARG A 146 -23.97 -0.85 -20.39
CA ARG A 146 -24.24 -2.25 -20.02
C ARG A 146 -23.18 -3.21 -20.55
N ALA A 147 -22.72 -3.03 -21.79
CA ALA A 147 -21.68 -3.86 -22.37
C ALA A 147 -20.34 -3.70 -21.64
N VAL A 148 -19.93 -2.46 -21.36
CA VAL A 148 -18.72 -2.16 -20.58
C VAL A 148 -18.81 -2.76 -19.18
N GLY A 149 -19.97 -2.60 -18.51
CA GLY A 149 -20.22 -3.21 -17.20
C GLY A 149 -20.13 -4.74 -17.23
N ALA A 150 -20.69 -5.39 -18.26
CA ALA A 150 -20.62 -6.83 -18.43
C ALA A 150 -19.18 -7.32 -18.65
N VAL A 151 -18.39 -6.61 -19.46
CA VAL A 151 -16.97 -6.94 -19.70
C VAL A 151 -16.15 -6.77 -18.41
N ALA A 152 -16.36 -5.68 -17.66
CA ALA A 152 -15.67 -5.45 -16.39
C ALA A 152 -16.00 -6.52 -15.35
N LEU A 153 -17.28 -6.91 -15.24
CA LEU A 153 -17.72 -7.99 -14.35
C LEU A 153 -17.13 -9.33 -14.77
N PHE A 154 -17.14 -9.64 -16.07
CA PHE A 154 -16.56 -10.89 -16.57
C PHE A 154 -15.05 -10.95 -16.29
N GLY A 155 -14.34 -9.83 -16.49
CA GLY A 155 -12.92 -9.70 -16.17
C GLY A 155 -12.64 -9.88 -14.67
N SER A 156 -13.45 -9.27 -13.79
CA SER A 156 -13.26 -9.40 -12.34
C SER A 156 -13.56 -10.82 -11.84
N VAL A 157 -14.58 -11.49 -12.40
CA VAL A 157 -14.90 -12.88 -12.08
C VAL A 157 -13.77 -13.81 -12.50
N LEU A 158 -13.20 -13.65 -13.70
CA LEU A 158 -12.07 -14.45 -14.16
C LEU A 158 -10.82 -14.25 -13.29
N LEU A 159 -10.50 -13.00 -12.95
CA LEU A 159 -9.38 -12.69 -12.06
C LEU A 159 -9.60 -13.28 -10.66
N SER A 160 -10.78 -13.11 -10.09
CA SER A 160 -11.15 -13.68 -8.79
C SER A 160 -11.03 -15.21 -8.78
N GLY A 161 -11.54 -15.86 -9.82
CA GLY A 161 -11.41 -17.32 -9.98
C GLY A 161 -9.96 -17.79 -10.04
N ARG A 162 -9.09 -17.05 -10.75
CA ARG A 162 -7.65 -17.36 -10.81
C ARG A 162 -7.00 -17.19 -9.43
N GLN A 163 -7.24 -16.07 -8.76
CA GLN A 163 -6.69 -15.79 -7.43
C GLN A 163 -7.15 -16.82 -6.39
N PHE A 164 -8.40 -17.32 -6.51
CA PHE A 164 -8.91 -18.37 -5.64
C PHE A 164 -8.18 -19.69 -5.82
N LEU A 165 -7.89 -20.09 -7.07
CA LEU A 165 -7.10 -21.30 -7.34
C LEU A 165 -5.66 -21.17 -6.83
N ASP A 166 -5.04 -20.01 -7.00
CA ASP A 166 -3.68 -19.75 -6.51
C ASP A 166 -3.63 -19.77 -4.97
N ALA A 167 -4.62 -19.15 -4.31
CA ALA A 167 -4.76 -19.20 -2.85
C ALA A 167 -5.00 -20.63 -2.34
N TYR A 168 -5.81 -21.41 -3.04
CA TYR A 168 -6.07 -22.81 -2.68
C TYR A 168 -4.79 -23.66 -2.75
N ARG A 169 -3.98 -23.50 -3.81
CA ARG A 169 -2.68 -24.17 -3.94
C ARG A 169 -1.72 -23.77 -2.85
N LEU A 170 -1.62 -22.47 -2.55
CA LEU A 170 -0.74 -21.96 -1.50
C LEU A 170 -1.14 -22.48 -0.12
N ASN A 171 -2.44 -22.61 0.15
CA ASN A 171 -2.92 -23.18 1.41
C ASN A 171 -2.55 -24.67 1.55
N GLN A 172 -2.67 -25.45 0.47
CA GLN A 172 -2.23 -26.86 0.46
C GLN A 172 -0.72 -26.99 0.72
N GLU A 173 0.09 -26.13 0.10
CA GLU A 173 1.55 -26.12 0.32
C GLU A 173 1.89 -25.71 1.76
N SER A 174 1.20 -24.71 2.31
CA SER A 174 1.35 -24.30 3.71
C SER A 174 0.98 -25.42 4.69
N GLU A 175 -0.09 -26.17 4.42
CA GLU A 175 -0.49 -27.32 5.24
C GLU A 175 0.56 -28.43 5.19
N ALA A 176 1.11 -28.72 4.00
CA ALA A 176 2.17 -29.71 3.82
C ALA A 176 3.46 -29.30 4.56
N LEU A 177 3.93 -28.06 4.39
CA LEU A 177 5.08 -27.52 5.11
C LEU A 177 4.86 -27.51 6.63
N GLY A 178 3.63 -27.20 7.08
CA GLY A 178 3.24 -27.29 8.48
C GLY A 178 3.37 -28.70 9.04
N ALA A 179 2.94 -29.71 8.30
CA ALA A 179 3.09 -31.11 8.69
C ALA A 179 4.56 -31.55 8.74
N GLU A 180 5.37 -31.17 7.75
CA GLU A 180 6.81 -31.47 7.72
C GLU A 180 7.56 -30.82 8.88
N THR A 181 7.30 -29.55 9.16
CA THR A 181 7.91 -28.83 10.28
C THR A 181 7.51 -29.44 11.63
N ALA A 182 6.26 -29.87 11.79
CA ALA A 182 5.80 -30.57 12.99
C ALA A 182 6.54 -31.90 13.20
N LEU A 183 6.70 -32.71 12.13
CA LEU A 183 7.45 -33.97 12.18
C LEU A 183 8.94 -33.74 12.49
N ALA A 184 9.56 -32.74 11.87
CA ALA A 184 10.96 -32.39 12.13
C ALA A 184 11.16 -31.96 13.59
N ARG A 185 10.21 -31.19 14.15
CA ARG A 185 10.24 -30.77 15.55
C ARG A 185 10.07 -31.94 16.52
N GLN A 186 9.18 -32.88 16.23
CA GLN A 186 9.04 -34.10 17.02
C GLN A 186 10.35 -34.92 17.05
N ARG A 187 10.99 -35.11 15.89
CA ARG A 187 12.29 -35.79 15.81
C ARG A 187 13.39 -35.06 16.57
N TYR A 188 13.42 -33.74 16.47
CA TYR A 188 14.36 -32.91 17.24
C TYR A 188 14.16 -33.09 18.75
N ASP A 189 12.91 -33.03 19.23
CA ASP A 189 12.59 -33.19 20.65
C ASP A 189 12.94 -34.60 21.16
N GLU A 190 12.77 -35.64 20.34
CA GLU A 190 13.18 -37.01 20.66
C GLU A 190 14.71 -37.14 20.80
N ILE A 191 15.47 -36.55 19.88
CA ILE A 191 16.94 -36.51 19.97
C ILE A 191 17.38 -35.73 21.21
N VAL A 192 16.75 -34.59 21.49
CA VAL A 192 17.07 -33.77 22.67
C VAL A 192 16.86 -34.55 23.97
N ARG A 193 15.80 -35.35 24.06
CA ARG A 193 15.53 -36.22 25.22
C ARG A 193 16.59 -37.31 25.40
N THR A 194 17.31 -37.69 24.34
CA THR A 194 18.35 -38.71 24.39
C THR A 194 19.68 -38.15 24.91
N PHE A 195 19.87 -36.83 24.92
CA PHE A 195 21.08 -36.23 25.47
C PHE A 195 21.13 -36.38 27.01
N PRO A 196 22.31 -36.69 27.57
CA PRO A 196 22.48 -36.67 29.02
C PRO A 196 22.19 -35.26 29.57
N PRO A 197 21.65 -35.14 30.79
CA PRO A 197 21.39 -33.84 31.39
C PRO A 197 22.71 -33.09 31.55
N ILE A 198 22.94 -32.11 30.68
CA ILE A 198 24.05 -31.17 30.80
C ILE A 198 23.79 -30.39 32.09
N PRO A 199 24.74 -30.33 33.05
CA PRO A 199 24.52 -29.73 34.37
C PRO A 199 24.39 -28.19 34.35
N THR A 200 24.07 -27.58 33.20
CA THR A 200 24.03 -26.12 33.06
C THR A 200 22.98 -25.73 32.01
N SER A 201 22.02 -24.88 32.40
CA SER A 201 20.95 -24.44 31.50
C SER A 201 21.46 -23.39 30.51
N ASN A 202 20.84 -23.31 29.33
CA ASN A 202 21.21 -22.32 28.30
C ASN A 202 21.03 -20.88 28.81
N GLU A 203 20.12 -20.67 29.76
CA GLU A 203 19.96 -19.39 30.46
C GLU A 203 21.14 -19.08 31.38
N SER A 204 21.74 -20.08 32.05
CA SER A 204 22.91 -19.84 32.91
C SER A 204 24.12 -19.44 32.06
N LEU A 205 24.34 -20.10 30.91
CA LEU A 205 25.40 -19.74 29.99
C LEU A 205 25.22 -18.31 29.43
N ARG A 206 24.00 -17.94 29.04
CA ARG A 206 23.70 -16.58 28.56
C ARG A 206 23.89 -15.54 29.65
N ALA A 207 23.50 -15.84 30.90
CA ALA A 207 23.71 -14.96 32.03
C ALA A 207 25.20 -14.75 32.34
N VAL A 208 26.01 -15.82 32.26
CA VAL A 208 27.46 -15.73 32.46
C VAL A 208 28.12 -14.91 31.33
N ILE A 209 27.74 -15.11 30.07
CA ILE A 209 28.26 -14.36 28.92
C ILE A 209 27.89 -12.88 29.02
N ASN A 210 26.63 -12.56 29.32
CA ASN A 210 26.19 -11.18 29.47
C ASN A 210 26.93 -10.49 30.63
N ARG A 211 27.11 -11.19 31.75
CA ARG A 211 27.86 -10.66 32.89
C ARG A 211 29.34 -10.44 32.57
N TYR A 212 29.95 -11.32 31.78
CA TYR A 212 31.32 -11.14 31.30
C TYR A 212 31.43 -9.91 30.39
N ALA A 213 30.50 -9.75 29.43
CA ALA A 213 30.47 -8.59 28.54
C ALA A 213 30.21 -7.26 29.28
N GLU A 214 29.41 -7.29 30.35
CA GLU A 214 29.22 -6.14 31.24
C GLU A 214 30.48 -5.82 32.03
N LEU A 215 31.16 -6.82 32.60
CA LEU A 215 32.45 -6.62 33.28
C LEU A 215 33.50 -6.03 32.33
N GLU A 216 33.57 -6.52 31.10
CA GLU A 216 34.53 -6.02 30.10
C GLU A 216 34.22 -4.57 29.70
N ARG A 217 32.95 -4.15 29.72
CA ARG A 217 32.54 -2.75 29.51
C ARG A 217 32.76 -1.85 30.72
N SER A 218 32.62 -2.36 31.93
CA SER A 218 32.79 -1.59 33.19
C SER A 218 34.21 -1.67 33.77
N SER A 219 35.14 -2.32 33.07
CA SER A 219 36.57 -2.34 33.39
C SER A 219 37.19 -0.96 33.14
N GLY A 220 36.94 0.00 34.05
CA GLY A 220 37.57 1.32 34.03
C GLY A 220 39.10 1.24 34.19
N SER A 221 39.83 2.19 33.62
CA SER A 221 41.29 2.27 33.79
C SER A 221 41.64 3.16 34.99
N PRO A 222 42.49 2.72 35.94
CA PRO A 222 42.93 3.55 37.07
C PRO A 222 43.80 4.74 36.64
N ALA A 223 44.20 4.81 35.37
CA ALA A 223 45.16 5.77 34.84
C ALA A 223 44.78 7.24 35.10
N TYR A 224 43.49 7.59 35.05
CA TYR A 224 43.05 8.96 35.33
C TYR A 224 43.31 9.33 36.79
N LEU A 225 42.83 8.52 37.72
CA LEU A 225 42.95 8.79 39.15
C LEU A 225 44.41 8.77 39.59
N TYR A 226 45.21 7.83 39.07
CA TYR A 226 46.65 7.76 39.34
C TYR A 226 47.40 8.98 38.83
N ARG A 227 47.03 9.53 37.67
CA ARG A 227 47.63 10.75 37.13
C ARG A 227 47.30 11.98 37.98
N GLU A 228 46.08 12.08 38.50
CA GLU A 228 45.71 13.19 39.39
C GLU A 228 46.41 13.07 40.76
N ILE A 229 46.53 11.86 41.30
CA ILE A 229 47.30 11.60 42.52
C ILE A 229 48.77 11.96 42.31
N SER A 230 49.38 11.56 41.18
CA SER A 230 50.77 11.89 40.89
C SER A 230 50.98 13.40 40.76
N ARG A 231 50.04 14.12 40.14
CA ARG A 231 50.11 15.58 40.01
C ARG A 231 50.02 16.29 41.37
N ALA A 232 49.20 15.77 42.28
CA ALA A 232 49.12 16.31 43.64
C ALA A 232 50.38 16.00 44.45
N LEU A 233 50.97 14.81 44.31
CA LEU A 233 52.23 14.44 44.95
C LEU A 233 53.41 15.29 44.45
N ASP A 234 53.45 15.64 43.16
CA ASP A 234 54.50 16.51 42.58
C ASP A 234 54.51 17.91 43.25
N SER A 235 53.35 18.39 43.70
CA SER A 235 53.23 19.65 44.45
C SER A 235 53.63 19.55 45.93
N ALA A 236 53.83 18.32 46.43
CA ALA A 236 54.07 18.00 47.85
C ALA A 236 55.27 17.05 48.01
N ALA A 237 56.48 17.55 47.67
CA ALA A 237 57.73 16.77 47.66
C ALA A 237 58.14 16.13 49.00
N SER A 238 57.49 16.47 50.12
CA SER A 238 57.74 15.89 51.44
C SER A 238 56.89 14.64 51.75
N VAL A 239 56.13 14.15 50.78
CA VAL A 239 55.22 13.00 50.93
C VAL A 239 55.85 11.76 50.28
N GLU A 240 55.99 10.69 51.05
CA GLU A 240 56.37 9.36 50.56
C GLU A 240 55.10 8.49 50.47
N LEU A 241 54.89 7.86 49.30
CA LEU A 241 53.70 7.06 49.04
C LEU A 241 53.96 5.59 49.41
N ASP A 242 53.12 5.03 50.30
CA ASP A 242 53.24 3.64 50.74
C ASP A 242 52.38 2.69 49.88
N GLY A 243 51.24 3.18 49.38
CA GLY A 243 50.37 2.37 48.52
C GLY A 243 49.07 3.06 48.11
N ILE A 244 48.50 2.61 46.99
CA ILE A 244 47.21 3.07 46.47
C ILE A 244 46.30 1.86 46.29
N GLU A 245 45.21 1.81 47.05
CA GLU A 245 44.16 0.80 46.86
C GLU A 245 43.06 1.39 45.96
N TRP A 246 42.91 0.89 44.73
CA TRP A 246 41.91 1.37 43.77
C TRP A 246 40.77 0.36 43.60
N LYS A 247 39.54 0.87 43.46
CA LYS A 247 38.32 0.10 43.21
C LYS A 247 37.44 0.85 42.20
N SER A 248 37.00 0.16 41.15
CA SER A 248 35.93 0.59 40.25
C SER A 248 34.70 -0.27 40.42
N GLY A 249 33.53 0.35 40.34
CA GLY A 249 32.24 -0.33 40.40
C GLY A 249 31.26 0.39 41.31
N ALA A 250 29.96 0.10 41.13
CA ALA A 250 28.92 0.54 42.03
C ALA A 250 29.27 0.11 43.47
N LEU A 251 29.47 1.09 44.37
CA LEU A 251 29.59 0.83 45.80
C LEU A 251 28.27 0.23 46.29
N GLU A 252 28.22 -1.09 46.39
CA GLU A 252 27.23 -1.84 47.15
C GLU A 252 27.25 -1.32 48.60
N LEU A 253 26.32 -0.42 48.91
CA LEU A 253 25.95 -0.10 50.29
C LEU A 253 25.47 -1.40 50.93
N SER A 254 26.34 -2.03 51.73
CA SER A 254 26.12 -3.24 52.51
C SER A 254 24.67 -3.42 52.96
N ARG A 255 23.90 -4.13 52.15
CA ARG A 255 22.65 -4.79 52.54
C ARG A 255 22.74 -6.19 51.99
N ILE A 256 22.91 -7.16 52.88
CA ILE A 256 22.76 -8.58 52.54
C ILE A 256 21.31 -8.74 52.03
N PRO A 257 21.09 -9.04 50.74
CA PRO A 257 19.74 -9.23 50.25
C PRO A 257 19.27 -10.64 50.67
N VAL A 258 18.22 -10.70 51.48
CA VAL A 258 17.58 -11.97 51.89
C VAL A 258 16.81 -12.63 50.74
N ASN A 259 16.71 -11.99 49.56
CA ASN A 259 16.10 -12.57 48.37
C ASN A 259 16.92 -12.26 47.11
N ALA A 260 17.34 -13.31 46.39
CA ALA A 260 18.17 -13.23 45.18
C ALA A 260 17.48 -12.53 44.00
N ASP A 261 16.14 -12.46 43.98
CA ASP A 261 15.39 -11.80 42.91
C ASP A 261 15.30 -10.27 43.08
N ALA A 262 15.47 -9.74 44.29
CA ALA A 262 15.47 -8.29 44.53
C ALA A 262 16.79 -7.60 44.13
N ALA A 263 17.89 -8.36 44.01
CA ALA A 263 19.18 -7.84 43.54
C ALA A 263 19.23 -7.64 42.01
N ARG A 264 18.29 -8.23 41.25
CA ARG A 264 18.28 -8.19 39.78
C ARG A 264 17.75 -6.88 39.19
N ASN A 265 17.03 -6.07 39.97
CA ASN A 265 16.36 -4.85 39.50
C ASN A 265 16.68 -3.60 40.35
N ALA A 266 17.76 -3.63 41.14
CA ALA A 266 18.23 -2.41 41.80
C ALA A 266 18.83 -1.48 40.73
N PRO A 267 18.44 -0.18 40.67
CA PRO A 267 19.08 0.76 39.77
C PRO A 267 20.59 0.78 40.09
N LEU A 268 21.40 0.47 39.09
CA LEU A 268 22.85 0.47 39.18
C LEU A 268 23.28 1.86 39.66
N ALA A 269 23.81 1.93 40.87
CA ALA A 269 24.39 3.15 41.40
C ALA A 269 25.47 3.63 40.43
N ALA A 270 25.55 4.95 40.23
CA ALA A 270 26.51 5.58 39.33
C ALA A 270 27.90 4.97 39.51
N ASP A 271 28.52 4.59 38.40
CA ASP A 271 29.82 3.92 38.40
C ASP A 271 30.84 4.89 39.02
N GLN A 272 31.37 4.55 40.20
CA GLN A 272 32.29 5.42 40.95
C GLN A 272 33.66 4.77 41.04
N GLU A 273 34.70 5.54 40.72
CA GLU A 273 36.07 5.20 41.03
C GLU A 273 36.38 5.68 42.45
N SER A 274 36.94 4.80 43.27
CA SER A 274 37.51 5.20 44.55
C SER A 274 38.94 4.70 44.67
N ALA A 275 39.83 5.56 45.20
CA ALA A 275 41.12 5.10 45.68
C ALA A 275 41.39 5.56 47.10
N ILE A 276 42.05 4.70 47.86
CA ILE A 276 42.58 5.03 49.18
C ILE A 276 44.09 5.15 49.03
N VAL A 277 44.59 6.36 49.21
CA VAL A 277 46.01 6.69 49.17
C VAL A 277 46.56 6.62 50.59
N ARG A 278 47.62 5.82 50.76
CA ARG A 278 48.37 5.69 52.01
C ARG A 278 49.78 6.21 51.79
N GLY A 279 50.29 6.99 52.73
CA GLY A 279 51.65 7.48 52.67
C GLY A 279 52.10 8.03 54.01
N THR A 280 53.38 8.40 54.04
CA THR A 280 54.04 8.98 55.21
C THR A 280 54.66 10.33 54.84
N LEU A 281 54.71 11.25 55.80
CA LEU A 281 55.33 12.55 55.62
C LEU A 281 56.77 12.53 56.15
N ARG A 282 57.75 12.80 55.28
CA ARG A 282 59.17 12.92 55.65
C ARG A 282 59.57 14.38 55.62
N LEU A 283 59.66 14.99 56.80
CA LEU A 283 60.28 16.30 56.99
C LEU A 283 61.47 16.14 57.93
N GLY A 284 62.50 17.00 57.79
CA GLY A 284 63.75 16.88 58.53
C GLY A 284 63.58 16.87 60.06
N PRO A 285 64.57 16.39 60.83
CA PRO A 285 64.44 16.09 62.27
C PRO A 285 63.95 17.26 63.14
N ASP A 286 64.15 18.52 62.74
CA ASP A 286 63.71 19.71 63.48
C ASP A 286 62.29 20.24 63.13
N SER A 287 61.45 19.44 62.45
CA SER A 287 60.18 19.92 61.89
C SER A 287 59.04 20.06 62.92
N ASN A 288 58.55 21.28 63.11
CA ASN A 288 57.47 21.62 64.04
C ASN A 288 56.13 20.96 63.63
N PRO A 289 55.28 20.47 64.56
CA PRO A 289 53.95 19.92 64.26
C PRO A 289 53.10 20.74 63.28
N ARG A 290 53.18 22.07 63.33
CA ARG A 290 52.47 22.96 62.39
C ARG A 290 52.96 22.86 60.94
N GLN A 291 54.24 22.58 60.74
CA GLN A 291 54.83 22.45 59.39
C GLN A 291 54.43 21.13 58.73
N VAL A 292 54.26 20.07 59.52
CA VAL A 292 53.78 18.77 59.02
C VAL A 292 52.31 18.82 58.65
N LEU A 293 51.49 19.50 59.46
CA LEU A 293 50.10 19.76 59.12
C LEU A 293 49.98 20.67 57.89
N ALA A 294 50.86 21.66 57.73
CA ALA A 294 50.90 22.50 56.54
C ALA A 294 51.29 21.72 55.27
N ALA A 295 52.23 20.77 55.35
CA ALA A 295 52.60 19.90 54.24
C ALA A 295 51.46 18.95 53.84
N PHE A 296 50.77 18.38 54.83
CA PHE A 296 49.58 17.54 54.61
C PHE A 296 48.41 18.35 53.99
N ASN A 297 48.14 19.55 54.50
CA ASN A 297 47.07 20.40 53.96
C ASN A 297 47.37 20.84 52.53
N ARG A 298 48.62 21.12 52.16
CA ARG A 298 48.97 21.38 50.74
C ARG A 298 48.64 20.20 49.83
N LEU A 299 48.89 18.96 50.27
CA LEU A 299 48.52 17.77 49.51
C LEU A 299 47.00 17.64 49.35
N VAL A 300 46.24 17.85 50.43
CA VAL A 300 44.77 17.80 50.40
C VAL A 300 44.18 18.91 49.53
N ASP A 301 44.73 20.12 49.60
CA ASP A 301 44.30 21.26 48.79
C ASP A 301 44.63 21.06 47.31
N ALA A 302 45.80 20.48 46.99
CA ALA A 302 46.16 20.09 45.63
C ALA A 302 45.20 19.04 45.06
N LEU A 303 44.77 18.06 45.87
CA LEU A 303 43.76 17.07 45.46
C LEU A 303 42.35 17.69 45.31
N LYS A 304 41.97 18.64 46.18
CA LYS A 304 40.70 19.37 46.10
C LYS A 304 40.65 20.42 44.99
N SER A 305 41.79 20.82 44.44
CA SER A 305 41.86 21.77 43.31
C SER A 305 41.17 21.25 42.05
N ASN A 306 41.00 19.93 41.92
CA ASN A 306 40.27 19.32 40.82
C ASN A 306 38.78 19.16 41.20
N PRO A 307 37.85 19.89 40.55
CA PRO A 307 36.42 19.86 40.89
C PRO A 307 35.74 18.52 40.59
N LYS A 308 36.42 17.61 39.87
CA LYS A 308 35.92 16.26 39.56
C LYS A 308 36.25 15.23 40.65
N LEU A 309 36.99 15.61 41.70
CA LEU A 309 37.41 14.72 42.79
C LEU A 309 36.75 15.12 44.12
N THR A 310 36.17 14.13 44.79
CA THR A 310 35.72 14.28 46.18
C THR A 310 36.75 13.65 47.10
N VAL A 311 37.39 14.46 47.94
CA VAL A 311 38.50 14.04 48.80
C VAL A 311 38.03 14.00 50.26
N GLU A 312 38.06 12.81 50.86
CA GLU A 312 37.71 12.55 52.26
C GLU A 312 38.95 12.10 53.02
N VAL A 313 39.29 12.79 54.11
CA VAL A 313 40.49 12.46 54.91
C VAL A 313 40.10 11.43 55.97
N LEU A 314 40.62 10.21 55.84
CA LEU A 314 40.30 9.10 56.75
C LEU A 314 41.24 9.06 57.96
N LEU A 315 42.49 9.48 57.80
CA LEU A 315 43.47 9.54 58.89
C LEU A 315 44.43 10.71 58.65
N GLN A 316 44.50 11.64 59.61
CA GLN A 316 45.47 12.72 59.62
C GLN A 316 46.75 12.32 60.37
N PRO A 317 47.91 12.89 60.01
CA PRO A 317 49.18 12.62 60.69
C PRO A 317 49.20 13.03 62.18
N PHE A 318 48.30 13.93 62.60
CA PHE A 318 48.13 14.35 64.00
C PHE A 318 46.64 14.54 64.30
N ASP A 319 46.25 14.18 65.51
CA ASP A 319 44.88 14.29 65.99
C ASP A 319 44.64 15.72 66.49
N VAL A 320 43.85 16.51 65.75
CA VAL A 320 43.48 17.88 66.13
C VAL A 320 41.98 17.96 66.37
N GLU A 321 41.45 17.07 67.21
CA GLU A 321 40.21 17.39 67.93
C GLU A 321 40.52 18.48 68.96
N SER A 322 39.93 19.65 68.74
CA SER A 322 40.02 20.84 69.58
C SER A 322 39.44 20.55 70.97
N GLY A 323 40.24 19.98 71.87
CA GLY A 323 39.87 19.71 73.25
C GLY A 323 40.96 19.16 74.18
N LYS A 324 42.13 18.73 73.68
CA LYS A 324 43.24 18.24 74.52
C LYS A 324 44.45 19.16 74.47
N ALA A 325 44.87 19.64 75.65
CA ALA A 325 46.05 20.47 75.83
C ALA A 325 47.34 19.75 75.41
N LEU A 326 48.17 20.41 74.60
CA LEU A 326 49.54 20.02 74.26
C LEU A 326 50.40 20.08 75.52
N LYS A 327 50.74 18.91 76.09
CA LYS A 327 51.61 18.79 77.26
C LYS A 327 53.01 18.45 76.78
N GLY A 328 53.90 19.43 76.82
CA GLY A 328 55.33 19.25 76.62
C GLY A 328 55.99 18.75 77.91
N ALA A 329 56.67 17.61 77.81
CA ALA A 329 57.83 17.25 78.62
C ALA A 329 58.45 15.97 78.02
N ASP A 330 59.77 15.99 77.91
CA ASP A 330 60.71 14.90 77.67
C ASP A 330 60.72 14.28 76.26
N ALA A 331 61.56 14.93 75.45
CA ALA A 331 62.30 14.29 74.37
C ALA A 331 63.16 13.17 74.97
N ASP A 332 62.81 11.94 74.63
CA ASP A 332 63.70 10.97 74.01
C ASP A 332 62.87 9.71 73.74
N LEU A 333 62.92 9.22 72.50
CA LEU A 333 62.21 8.04 71.97
C LEU A 333 60.93 8.26 71.13
N GLU A 334 60.81 9.30 70.30
CA GLU A 334 59.90 9.23 69.13
C GLU A 334 60.46 9.93 67.86
N GLU A 335 61.79 9.93 67.70
CA GLU A 335 62.46 10.68 66.62
C GLU A 335 62.47 9.98 65.25
N ASN A 336 61.76 8.85 65.08
CA ASN A 336 61.67 8.20 63.77
C ASN A 336 60.37 7.42 63.55
N GLN A 337 59.27 7.85 64.18
CA GLN A 337 57.97 7.27 63.85
C GLN A 337 57.48 7.81 62.50
N PRO A 338 57.20 6.94 61.51
CA PRO A 338 56.64 7.36 60.24
C PRO A 338 55.26 7.96 60.51
N ARG A 339 55.02 9.19 60.03
CA ARG A 339 53.77 9.93 60.27
C ARG A 339 52.77 9.56 59.16
N PRO A 340 51.85 8.62 59.40
CA PRO A 340 51.05 8.04 58.31
C PRO A 340 49.80 8.89 58.08
N PHE A 341 49.35 8.96 56.83
CA PHE A 341 48.04 9.49 56.48
C PHE A 341 47.28 8.53 55.59
N LYS A 342 45.96 8.66 55.61
CA LYS A 342 45.05 7.95 54.70
C LYS A 342 44.04 8.93 54.14
N VAL A 343 44.00 9.04 52.82
CA VAL A 343 43.04 9.90 52.12
C VAL A 343 42.26 9.06 51.12
N GLN A 344 40.94 9.13 51.19
CA GLN A 344 40.06 8.53 50.21
C GLN A 344 39.68 9.56 49.16
N ILE A 345 39.86 9.19 47.89
CA ILE A 345 39.53 9.99 46.73
C ILE A 345 38.42 9.26 45.99
N ARG A 346 37.30 9.94 45.73
CA ARG A 346 36.18 9.41 44.96
C ARG A 346 35.93 10.25 43.72
N ARG A 347 35.52 9.59 42.64
CA ARG A 347 35.16 10.21 41.36
C ARG A 347 33.96 9.50 40.77
N ALA A 348 33.00 10.24 40.24
CA ALA A 348 31.92 9.68 39.42
C ALA A 348 32.40 9.48 37.97
N ILE A 349 32.26 8.25 37.45
CA ILE A 349 32.47 7.95 36.04
C ILE A 349 31.19 8.34 35.30
N GLY A 350 31.21 9.47 34.59
CA GLY A 350 30.04 9.96 33.84
C GLY A 350 29.86 11.48 33.75
N SER A 351 30.82 12.29 34.24
CA SER A 351 30.80 13.76 34.14
C SER A 351 32.09 14.38 33.59
#